data_AF-A0A966UYP2-F1
#
_entry.id   AF-A0A966UYP2-F1
#
_cell.length_a   1.000
_cell.length_b   1.000
_cell.length_c   1.000
_cell.angle_alpha   90.00
_cell.angle_beta   90.00
_cell.angle_gamma   90.00
#
_symmetry.space_group_name_H-M   'P 1'
#
loop_
_entity.id
_entity.type
_entity.pdbx_description
1 polymer ?
#
loop_
_entity_poly.entity_id
_entity_poly.type
_entity_poly.pdbx_seq_one_letter_code
_entity_poly.pdbx_strand_id
1 'polypeptide(L)'
;MGRGVDGQPLQKAGILLQQLVDEHTLQHHLLLPLPLEEQQRRQSLMATIDRLNRRYGQGTVQWAACGFNPAWRMRRSRLSRAATTRLSDIPTVQA
;
A
#
# COMPACT_ATOMS: atom_id res chain seq x y z
N MET A 1 -0.06 31.19 -26.63
CA MET A 1 -0.72 31.58 -25.37
C MET A 1 -1.00 30.30 -24.57
N GLY A 2 0.03 29.71 -23.97
CA GLY A 2 -0.08 28.44 -23.24
C GLY A 2 -0.41 28.72 -21.78
N ARG A 3 -1.57 28.27 -21.31
CA ARG A 3 -1.97 28.44 -19.91
C ARG A 3 -0.99 27.68 -19.02
N GLY A 4 -0.25 28.43 -18.19
CA GLY A 4 0.53 27.87 -17.10
C GLY A 4 -0.42 27.07 -16.20
N VAL A 5 -0.11 25.79 -16.01
CA VAL A 5 -0.84 24.96 -15.07
C VAL A 5 -0.31 25.36 -13.70
N ASP A 6 -1.09 26.17 -12.97
CA ASP A 6 -0.77 26.53 -11.59
C ASP A 6 -0.61 25.24 -10.77
N GLY A 7 0.63 24.90 -10.43
CA GLY A 7 0.98 23.69 -9.70
C GLY A 7 0.36 23.72 -8.32
N GLN A 8 -0.44 22.72 -7.98
CA GLN A 8 -0.99 22.62 -6.63
C GLN A 8 0.13 22.35 -5.62
N PRO A 9 0.05 22.91 -4.40
CA PRO A 9 1.02 22.65 -3.35
C PRO A 9 1.02 21.14 -3.00
N LEU A 10 2.22 20.56 -3.01
CA LEU A 10 2.44 19.16 -2.63
C LEU A 10 2.10 18.99 -1.15
N GLN A 11 1.22 18.02 -0.85
CA GLN A 11 0.94 17.61 0.52
C GLN A 11 1.96 16.54 0.92
N LYS A 12 2.79 16.84 1.92
CA LYS A 12 3.77 15.88 2.48
C LYS A 12 3.13 15.15 3.66
N ALA A 13 3.09 13.82 3.60
CA ALA A 13 2.74 12.97 4.73
C ALA A 13 4.00 12.18 5.14
N GLY A 14 4.33 12.20 6.44
CA GLY A 14 5.34 11.32 7.01
C GLY A 14 4.66 10.09 7.58
N ILE A 15 5.06 8.90 7.14
CA ILE A 15 4.63 7.63 7.77
C ILE A 15 5.83 7.13 8.56
N LEU A 16 5.65 6.95 9.87
CA LEU A 16 6.65 6.36 10.74
C LEU A 16 6.22 4.93 11.09
N LEU A 17 6.97 3.95 10.61
CA LEU A 17 6.81 2.56 11.00
C LEU A 17 7.88 2.27 12.06
N GLN A 18 7.45 2.03 13.30
CA GLN A 18 8.32 1.64 14.40
C GLN A 18 8.13 0.15 14.67
N GLN A 19 9.17 -0.50 15.23
CA GLN A 19 9.11 -1.91 15.63
C GLN A 19 8.83 -2.88 14.46
N LEU A 20 9.35 -2.58 13.27
CA LEU A 20 9.39 -3.56 12.19
C LEU A 20 10.33 -4.69 12.59
N VAL A 21 9.82 -5.91 12.62
CA VAL A 21 10.56 -7.13 12.92
C VAL A 21 10.57 -8.02 11.69
N ASP A 22 11.60 -8.85 11.59
CA ASP A 22 11.70 -9.84 10.54
C ASP A 22 10.56 -10.87 10.62
N GLU A 23 10.15 -11.45 9.48
CA GLU A 23 9.07 -12.43 9.43
C GLU A 23 9.37 -13.72 10.21
N HIS A 24 10.65 -14.06 10.40
CA HIS A 24 11.07 -15.18 11.23
C HIS A 24 11.14 -14.80 12.72
N THR A 25 11.10 -13.49 13.02
CA THR A 25 11.06 -12.92 14.37
C THR A 25 9.64 -12.45 14.69
N LEU A 26 8.64 -13.27 14.39
CA LEU A 26 7.29 -13.02 14.89
C LEU A 26 7.32 -13.06 16.42
N GLN A 27 6.93 -11.95 17.05
CA GLN A 27 6.75 -11.91 18.49
C GLN A 27 5.60 -12.86 18.85
N HIS A 28 5.96 -14.05 19.32
CA HIS A 28 4.98 -15.02 19.80
C HIS A 28 4.32 -14.43 21.05
N HIS A 29 3.00 -14.49 21.11
CA HIS A 29 2.28 -14.16 22.34
C HIS A 29 2.69 -15.15 23.43
N LEU A 30 3.27 -14.67 24.52
CA LEU A 30 3.71 -15.49 25.66
C LEU A 30 2.61 -16.40 26.23
N LEU A 31 1.35 -15.98 26.10
CA LEU A 31 0.17 -16.67 26.62
C LEU A 31 -0.64 -17.40 25.54
N LEU A 32 -0.38 -17.11 24.27
CA LEU A 32 -1.12 -17.63 23.12
C LEU A 32 -0.11 -18.01 22.02
N PRO A 33 0.65 -19.10 22.20
CA PRO A 33 1.55 -19.57 21.16
C PRO A 33 0.75 -19.86 19.89
N LEU A 34 1.19 -19.32 18.76
CA LEU A 34 0.58 -19.61 17.46
C LEU A 34 1.18 -20.91 16.94
N PRO A 35 0.40 -22.01 16.80
CA PRO A 35 0.93 -23.25 16.27
C PRO A 35 1.40 -23.07 14.83
N LEU A 36 2.45 -23.79 14.42
CA LEU A 36 3.03 -23.69 13.08
C LEU A 36 1.99 -23.92 11.97
N GLU A 37 1.06 -24.86 12.17
CA GLU A 37 -0.02 -25.14 11.21
C GLU A 37 -0.94 -23.94 11.00
N GLU A 38 -1.29 -23.24 12.08
CA GLU A 38 -2.13 -22.06 12.02
C GLU A 38 -1.38 -20.88 11.36
N GLN A 39 -0.07 -20.77 11.58
CA GLN A 39 0.78 -19.82 10.87
C GLN A 39 0.81 -20.09 9.36
N GLN A 40 1.01 -21.34 8.95
CA GLN A 40 1.00 -21.74 7.54
C GLN A 40 -0.36 -21.50 6.88
N ARG A 41 -1.45 -21.76 7.61
CA ARG A 41 -2.82 -21.47 7.16
C ARG A 41 -3.01 -19.98 6.92
N ARG A 42 -2.55 -19.12 7.85
CA ARG A 42 -2.61 -17.66 7.71
C ARG A 42 -1.80 -17.16 6.52
N GLN A 43 -0.58 -17.67 6.32
CA GLN A 43 0.24 -17.34 5.16
C GLN A 43 -0.47 -17.70 3.85
N SER A 44 -1.04 -18.90 3.76
CA SER A 44 -1.77 -19.36 2.58
C SER A 44 -3.02 -18.51 2.28
N LEU A 45 -3.73 -18.10 3.34
CA LEU A 45 -4.88 -17.20 3.24
C LEU A 45 -4.47 -15.82 2.74
N MET A 46 -3.43 -15.21 3.32
CA MET A 46 -2.91 -13.90 2.89
C MET A 46 -2.45 -13.94 1.44
N ALA A 47 -1.66 -14.94 1.05
CA ALA A 47 -1.20 -15.10 -0.34
C ALA A 47 -2.37 -15.24 -1.33
N THR A 48 -3.46 -15.89 -0.91
CA THR A 48 -4.68 -16.03 -1.72
C THR A 48 -5.41 -14.71 -1.87
N ILE A 49 -5.58 -13.96 -0.79
CA ILE A 49 -6.17 -12.61 -0.82
C ILE A 49 -5.35 -11.68 -1.71
N ASP A 50 -4.03 -11.70 -1.60
CA ASP A 50 -3.14 -10.90 -2.43
C ASP A 50 -3.22 -11.27 -3.91
N ARG A 51 -3.36 -12.56 -4.23
CA ARG A 51 -3.57 -13.01 -5.61
C ARG A 51 -4.90 -12.51 -6.16
N LEU A 52 -5.98 -12.55 -5.37
CA LEU A 52 -7.28 -12.02 -5.78
C LEU A 52 -7.21 -10.50 -6.01
N ASN A 53 -6.61 -9.76 -5.09
CA ASN A 53 -6.44 -8.31 -5.23
C ASN A 53 -5.52 -7.91 -6.38
N ARG A 54 -4.49 -8.70 -6.70
CA ARG A 54 -3.67 -8.47 -7.91
C ARG A 54 -4.46 -8.71 -9.20
N ARG A 55 -5.31 -9.74 -9.23
CA ARG A 55 -6.08 -10.12 -10.44
C ARG A 55 -7.28 -9.21 -10.68
N TYR A 56 -8.03 -8.88 -9.65
CA TYR A 56 -9.32 -8.20 -9.75
C TYR A 56 -9.28 -6.73 -9.31
N GLY A 57 -8.10 -6.21 -8.96
CA GLY A 57 -7.91 -4.83 -8.50
C GLY A 57 -7.64 -4.74 -6.99
N GLN A 58 -6.81 -3.77 -6.62
CA GLN A 58 -6.46 -3.56 -5.21
C GLN A 58 -7.71 -3.22 -4.38
N GLY A 59 -7.89 -3.93 -3.26
CA GLY A 59 -9.02 -3.72 -2.35
C GLY A 59 -10.31 -4.42 -2.76
N THR A 60 -10.29 -5.30 -3.77
CA THR A 60 -11.46 -6.11 -4.16
C THR A 60 -11.87 -7.09 -3.06
N VAL A 61 -10.90 -7.69 -2.37
CA VAL A 61 -11.12 -8.51 -1.17
C VAL A 61 -10.45 -7.82 0.01
N GLN A 62 -11.23 -7.58 1.06
CA GLN A 62 -10.79 -6.93 2.29
C GLN A 62 -11.58 -7.44 3.49
N TRP A 63 -11.00 -7.28 4.67
CA TRP A 63 -11.67 -7.64 5.91
C TRP A 63 -12.87 -6.74 6.18
N ALA A 64 -14.00 -7.35 6.53
CA ALA A 64 -15.23 -6.62 6.85
C ALA A 64 -15.02 -5.60 7.99
N ALA A 65 -14.18 -5.94 8.97
CA ALA A 65 -13.83 -5.07 10.10
C ALA A 65 -13.15 -3.74 9.68
N CYS A 66 -12.51 -3.68 8.51
CA CYS A 66 -11.87 -2.46 8.03
C CYS A 66 -12.87 -1.44 7.43
N GLY A 67 -14.11 -1.87 7.17
CA GLY A 67 -15.11 -1.08 6.45
C GLY A 67 -14.77 -0.87 4.96
N PHE A 68 -15.79 -0.63 4.13
CA PHE A 68 -15.62 -0.51 2.68
C PHE A 68 -15.16 0.88 2.21
N ASN A 69 -15.31 1.89 3.06
CA ASN A 69 -14.93 3.27 2.72
C ASN A 69 -14.27 3.97 3.92
N PRO A 70 -13.03 3.60 4.27
CA PRO A 70 -12.32 4.25 5.37
C PRO A 70 -12.08 5.74 5.07
N ALA A 71 -12.38 6.60 6.04
CA ALA A 71 -12.19 8.05 5.93
C ALA A 71 -10.71 8.45 5.69
N TRP A 72 -9.77 7.56 6.07
CA TRP A 72 -8.32 7.72 5.89
C TRP A 72 -7.80 7.20 4.55
N ARG A 73 -8.67 6.83 3.61
CA ARG A 73 -8.25 6.43 2.24
C ARG A 73 -7.57 7.61 1.53
N MET A 74 -6.44 7.33 0.87
CA MET A 74 -5.72 8.34 0.09
C MET A 74 -6.62 8.99 -0.96
N ARG A 75 -6.80 10.32 -0.88
CA ARG A 75 -7.56 11.11 -1.85
C ARG A 75 -6.74 11.31 -3.13
N ARG A 76 -6.87 10.37 -4.07
CA ARG A 76 -6.11 10.33 -5.32
C ARG A 76 -6.73 11.09 -6.51
N SER A 77 -7.71 11.97 -6.27
CA SER A 77 -8.43 12.70 -7.33
C SER A 77 -7.59 13.74 -8.07
N ARG A 78 -6.38 14.06 -7.57
CA ARG A 78 -5.46 15.05 -8.15
C ARG A 78 -4.02 14.53 -8.21
N LEU A 79 -3.84 13.26 -8.60
CA LEU A 79 -2.51 12.69 -8.81
C LEU A 79 -1.78 13.48 -9.92
N SER A 80 -0.57 13.96 -9.61
CA SER A 80 0.35 14.49 -10.63
C SER A 80 0.93 13.36 -11.48
N ARG A 81 1.62 13.69 -12.58
CA ARG A 81 2.49 12.70 -13.27
C ARG A 81 3.44 12.09 -12.24
N ALA A 82 3.61 10.78 -12.30
CA ALA A 82 4.42 10.03 -11.35
C ALA A 82 5.92 10.10 -11.71
N ALA A 83 6.40 11.26 -12.16
CA ALA A 83 7.76 11.44 -12.69
C ALA A 83 8.87 11.15 -11.65
N THR A 84 8.55 11.17 -10.35
CA THR A 84 9.47 10.79 -9.27
C THR A 84 9.54 9.29 -8.99
N THR A 85 8.58 8.51 -9.48
CA THR A 85 8.46 7.06 -9.18
C THR A 85 8.33 6.18 -10.42
N ARG A 86 8.02 6.74 -11.60
CA ARG A 86 7.99 6.08 -12.90
C ARG A 86 9.02 6.72 -13.81
N LEU A 87 10.09 5.98 -14.11
CA LEU A 87 11.18 6.44 -14.98
C LEU A 87 10.68 6.91 -16.36
N SER A 88 9.67 6.24 -16.91
CA SER A 88 9.09 6.61 -18.21
C SER A 88 8.36 7.97 -18.19
N ASP A 89 8.01 8.48 -17.00
CA ASP A 89 7.35 9.78 -16.86
C ASP A 89 8.36 10.92 -16.64
N ILE A 90 9.66 10.61 -16.57
CA ILE A 90 10.74 11.61 -16.47
C ILE A 90 10.87 12.35 -17.81
N PRO A 91 10.82 13.69 -17.83
CA PRO A 91 11.02 14.45 -19.06
C PRO A 91 12.47 14.30 -19.57
N THR A 92 12.62 13.88 -20.82
CA THR A 92 13.91 13.85 -21.53
C THR A 92 14.19 15.22 -22.15
N VAL A 93 15.31 15.84 -21.77
CA VAL A 93 15.83 17.04 -22.43
C VAL A 93 16.68 16.60 -23.62
N GLN A 94 16.40 17.13 -24.81
CA GLN A 94 17.25 17.01 -25.99
C GLN A 94 18.08 18.29 -26.10
N ALA A 95 19.38 18.17 -26.38
CA ALA A 95 20.31 19.28 -26.52
C ALA A 95 20.22 19.91 -27.92
#